data_AF-A0A1E4FC01-F1
#
_entry.id   AF-A0A1E4FC01-F1
#
_cell.length_a   1.000
_cell.length_b   1.000
_cell.length_c   1.000
_cell.angle_alpha   90.00
_cell.angle_beta   90.00
_cell.angle_gamma   90.00
#
_symmetry.space_group_name_H-M   'P 1'
#
loop_
_entity.id
_entity.type
_entity.pdbx_description
1 polymer ?
#
loop_
_entity_poly.entity_id
_entity_poly.type
_entity_poly.pdbx_seq_one_letter_code
_entity_poly.pdbx_strand_id
1 'polypeptide(L)'
;MKLTWFGNTAFRIHIGGQVLAVDAGEAVGVEVRELVSGADHVITLNGNPAIADLVGWKPRRPERLLDAADQPRPVQVWSAAPDCLLIEPDEDMPLLIAAGAVPPLGRWAEKAVVVLAGQGLARRGTMLVEAAIPRLIALAGTDAELDAAFAQLPPKLDGAGLVALEPGLAVEV
;
A
#
# COMPACT_ATOMS: atom_id res chain seq x y z
N MET A 1 -1.05 -10.74 3.88
CA MET A 1 -0.32 -9.48 4.19
C MET A 1 -0.82 -8.86 5.50
N LYS A 2 0.00 -8.04 6.20
CA LYS A 2 -0.40 -7.27 7.40
C LYS A 2 0.13 -5.83 7.34
N LEU A 3 -0.74 -4.86 7.61
CA LEU A 3 -0.48 -3.42 7.53
C LEU A 3 -0.63 -2.77 8.90
N THR A 4 0.34 -1.95 9.29
CA THR A 4 0.22 -1.04 10.44
C THR A 4 0.57 0.37 10.01
N TRP A 5 -0.35 1.31 10.22
CA TRP A 5 -0.15 2.73 9.92
C TRP A 5 0.21 3.48 11.20
N PHE A 6 1.08 4.48 11.13
CA PHE A 6 1.53 5.26 12.29
C PHE A 6 1.36 6.77 12.10
N GLY A 7 0.45 7.19 11.22
CA GLY A 7 0.27 8.60 10.86
C GLY A 7 0.98 8.97 9.56
N ASN A 8 0.51 10.03 8.90
CA ASN A 8 1.05 10.52 7.62
C ASN A 8 1.26 9.38 6.62
N THR A 9 2.49 9.19 6.14
CA THR A 9 2.90 8.14 5.21
C THR A 9 3.71 7.04 5.89
N ALA A 10 3.77 7.01 7.23
CA ALA A 10 4.54 6.04 7.98
C ALA A 10 3.81 4.71 8.12
N PHE A 11 4.40 3.64 7.57
CA PHE A 11 3.85 2.29 7.63
C PHE A 11 4.89 1.28 8.05
N ARG A 12 4.42 0.25 8.76
CA ARG A 12 5.11 -1.04 8.87
C ARG A 12 4.28 -2.11 8.19
N ILE A 13 4.88 -2.83 7.26
CA ILE A 13 4.19 -3.72 6.33
C ILE A 13 4.87 -5.08 6.39
N HIS A 14 4.09 -6.11 6.68
CA HIS A 14 4.53 -7.50 6.60
C HIS A 14 3.93 -8.12 5.34
N ILE A 15 4.78 -8.43 4.36
CA ILE A 15 4.35 -8.88 3.03
C ILE A 15 5.41 -9.80 2.41
N GLY A 16 4.99 -10.93 1.82
CA GLY A 16 5.94 -11.88 1.20
C GLY A 16 7.03 -12.38 2.16
N GLY A 17 6.68 -12.61 3.42
CA GLY A 17 7.61 -13.04 4.48
C GLY A 17 8.62 -11.99 4.94
N GLN A 18 8.54 -10.76 4.44
CA GLN A 18 9.46 -9.65 4.75
C GLN A 18 8.74 -8.52 5.46
N VAL A 19 9.51 -7.70 6.18
CA VAL A 19 9.05 -6.51 6.91
C VAL A 19 9.62 -5.27 6.25
N LEU A 20 8.73 -4.39 5.80
CA LEU A 20 9.06 -3.09 5.21
C LEU A 20 8.65 -1.98 6.19
N ALA A 21 9.54 -1.02 6.41
CA ALA A 21 9.24 0.26 7.06
C ALA A 21 9.25 1.38 6.01
N VAL A 22 8.11 2.03 5.80
CA VAL A 22 7.97 3.15 4.84
C VAL A 22 7.88 4.45 5.63
N ASP A 23 8.64 5.46 5.22
CA ASP A 23 8.65 6.83 5.78
C ASP A 23 8.66 6.87 7.31
N ALA A 24 9.56 6.10 7.94
CA ALA A 24 9.58 5.97 9.39
C ALA A 24 9.74 7.31 10.14
N GLY A 25 10.35 8.32 9.51
CA GLY A 25 10.49 9.67 10.06
C GLY A 25 9.20 10.47 10.12
N GLU A 26 8.17 10.07 9.37
CA GLU A 26 6.86 10.74 9.33
C GLU A 26 5.88 10.20 10.37
N ALA A 27 6.32 9.23 11.19
CA ALA A 27 5.49 8.57 12.17
C ALA A 27 5.08 9.53 13.31
N VAL A 28 3.87 9.32 13.83
CA VAL A 28 3.27 10.10 14.91
C VAL A 28 3.05 9.18 16.11
N GLY A 29 3.58 9.57 17.27
CA GLY A 29 3.37 8.83 18.52
C GLY A 29 4.19 7.55 18.67
N VAL A 30 5.12 7.26 17.75
CA VAL A 30 6.08 6.16 17.84
C VAL A 30 7.48 6.64 17.46
N GLU A 31 8.51 6.07 18.09
CA GLU A 31 9.90 6.40 17.80
C GLU A 31 10.37 5.74 16.49
N VAL A 32 11.09 6.48 15.65
CA VAL A 32 11.61 5.99 14.35
C VAL A 32 12.37 4.68 14.49
N ARG A 33 13.20 4.56 15.54
CA ARG A 33 13.99 3.35 15.82
C ARG A 33 13.14 2.11 16.07
N GLU A 34 11.95 2.26 16.63
CA GLU A 34 11.03 1.15 16.88
C GLU A 34 10.44 0.67 15.56
N LEU A 35 10.11 1.61 14.67
CA LEU A 35 9.54 1.29 13.37
C LEU A 35 10.54 0.61 12.43
N VAL A 36 11.81 1.01 12.47
CA VAL A 36 12.87 0.40 11.62
C VAL A 36 13.47 -0.86 12.22
N SER A 37 13.29 -1.11 13.52
CA SER A 37 13.87 -2.29 14.18
C SER A 37 13.30 -3.58 13.59
N GLY A 38 14.18 -4.45 13.12
CA GLY A 38 13.82 -5.71 12.48
C GLY A 38 13.06 -5.57 11.15
N ALA A 39 13.11 -4.39 10.52
CA ALA A 39 12.67 -4.25 9.14
C ALA A 39 13.76 -4.78 8.20
N ASP A 40 13.37 -5.60 7.23
CA ASP A 40 14.26 -6.07 6.16
C ASP A 40 14.59 -4.93 5.19
N HIS A 41 13.62 -4.01 4.99
CA HIS A 41 13.78 -2.83 4.13
C HIS A 41 13.25 -1.58 4.81
N VAL A 42 14.02 -0.48 4.70
CA VAL A 42 13.58 0.87 5.08
C VAL A 42 13.50 1.71 3.82
N ILE A 43 12.31 2.23 3.53
CA ILE A 43 11.95 2.85 2.26
C ILE A 43 11.43 4.25 2.52
N THR A 44 11.78 5.18 1.64
CA THR A 44 11.15 6.50 1.57
C THR A 44 10.17 6.51 0.40
N LEU A 45 8.94 6.99 0.60
CA LEU A 45 7.89 7.01 -0.41
C LEU A 45 8.33 7.78 -1.66
N ASN A 46 8.99 8.92 -1.46
CA ASN A 46 9.63 9.74 -2.50
C ASN A 46 11.14 9.51 -2.62
N GLY A 47 11.60 8.28 -2.33
CA GLY A 47 12.97 7.87 -2.59
C GLY A 47 13.25 7.72 -4.09
N ASN A 48 14.30 6.97 -4.43
CA ASN A 48 14.69 6.72 -5.82
C ASN A 48 14.55 5.23 -6.25
N PRO A 49 13.41 4.54 -6.02
CA PRO A 49 13.20 3.23 -6.61
C PRO A 49 13.04 3.32 -8.13
N ALA A 50 13.17 2.18 -8.82
CA ALA A 50 12.93 2.11 -10.25
C ALA A 50 11.48 2.50 -10.58
N ILE A 51 11.27 3.22 -11.68
CA ILE A 51 9.95 3.66 -12.11
C ILE A 51 9.23 2.50 -12.80
N ALA A 52 7.98 2.25 -12.43
CA ALA A 52 7.12 1.26 -13.09
C ALA A 52 6.19 1.92 -14.12
N ASP A 53 6.04 1.30 -15.31
CA ASP A 53 4.92 1.60 -16.21
C ASP A 53 3.66 0.90 -15.67
N LEU A 54 2.91 1.57 -14.81
CA LEU A 54 1.76 0.99 -14.13
C LEU A 54 0.62 0.58 -15.08
N VAL A 55 0.55 1.09 -16.30
CA VAL A 55 -0.49 0.68 -17.25
C VAL A 55 -0.15 -0.70 -17.82
N GLY A 56 1.12 -0.90 -18.20
CA GLY A 56 1.65 -2.15 -18.73
C GLY A 56 2.14 -3.15 -17.69
N TRP A 57 2.28 -2.73 -16.43
CA TRP A 57 2.90 -3.51 -15.37
C TRP A 57 2.16 -4.83 -15.11
N LYS A 58 2.93 -5.87 -14.82
CA LYS A 58 2.42 -7.19 -14.46
C LYS A 58 3.25 -7.71 -13.30
N PRO A 59 2.61 -8.30 -12.27
CA PRO A 59 3.35 -8.96 -11.20
C PRO A 59 4.17 -10.11 -11.78
N ARG A 60 5.35 -10.34 -11.21
CA ARG A 60 6.18 -11.50 -11.49
C ARG A 60 5.37 -12.77 -11.20
N ARG A 61 5.68 -13.82 -11.96
CA ARG A 61 5.18 -15.15 -11.59
C ARG A 61 5.81 -15.55 -10.25
N PRO A 62 5.01 -16.08 -9.31
CA PRO A 62 5.55 -16.62 -8.05
C PRO A 62 6.65 -17.63 -8.33
N GLU A 63 7.68 -17.63 -7.49
CA GLU A 63 8.74 -18.61 -7.55
C GLU A 63 8.18 -20.01 -7.25
N ARG A 64 8.68 -21.03 -7.96
CA ARG A 64 8.25 -22.41 -7.70
C ARG A 64 8.99 -22.90 -6.46
N LEU A 65 8.29 -23.62 -5.58
CA LEU A 65 8.90 -24.23 -4.39
C LEU A 65 10.12 -25.11 -4.68
N LEU A 66 10.21 -25.71 -5.89
CA LEU A 66 11.35 -26.53 -6.30
C LEU A 66 12.58 -25.69 -6.68
N ASP A 67 12.37 -24.42 -7.05
CA ASP A 67 13.40 -23.48 -7.49
C ASP A 67 13.73 -22.45 -6.39
N ALA A 68 12.89 -22.36 -5.35
CA ALA A 68 13.05 -21.45 -4.22
C ALA A 68 14.31 -21.79 -3.43
N ALA A 69 15.13 -20.77 -3.18
CA ALA A 69 16.25 -20.88 -2.24
C ALA A 69 15.75 -20.95 -0.79
N ASP A 70 16.64 -21.22 0.16
CA ASP A 70 16.32 -21.21 1.60
C ASP A 70 15.83 -19.83 2.12
N GLN A 71 15.96 -18.77 1.31
CA GLN A 71 15.51 -17.41 1.63
C GLN A 71 14.34 -17.00 0.75
N PRO A 72 13.33 -16.30 1.30
CA PRO A 72 12.21 -15.81 0.51
C PRO A 72 12.71 -14.83 -0.55
N ARG A 73 12.09 -14.88 -1.74
CA ARG A 73 12.42 -13.96 -2.82
C ARG A 73 12.18 -12.51 -2.39
N PRO A 74 13.14 -11.59 -2.60
CA PRO A 74 12.99 -10.21 -2.18
C PRO A 74 11.74 -9.52 -2.75
N VAL A 75 11.06 -8.77 -1.89
CA VAL A 75 9.99 -7.84 -2.30
C VAL A 75 10.61 -6.78 -3.21
N GLN A 76 9.95 -6.49 -4.33
CA GLN A 76 10.35 -5.41 -5.23
C GLN A 76 9.55 -4.15 -4.93
N VAL A 77 10.22 -3.01 -5.03
CA VAL A 77 9.66 -1.70 -4.71
C VAL A 77 9.88 -0.78 -5.91
N TRP A 78 8.80 -0.15 -6.36
CA TRP A 78 8.76 0.67 -7.54
C TRP A 78 8.20 2.05 -7.23
N SER A 79 8.77 3.08 -7.85
CA SER A 79 8.14 4.40 -7.90
C SER A 79 6.94 4.31 -8.85
N ALA A 80 5.76 4.60 -8.33
CA ALA A 80 4.51 4.55 -9.09
C ALA A 80 4.15 5.93 -9.67
N ALA A 81 4.29 6.97 -8.86
CA ALA A 81 4.07 8.39 -9.17
C ALA A 81 4.62 9.22 -7.99
N PRO A 82 4.62 10.56 -8.05
CA PRO A 82 4.86 11.37 -6.86
C PRO A 82 3.96 10.93 -5.70
N ASP A 83 4.55 10.75 -4.52
CA ASP A 83 3.87 10.30 -3.31
C ASP A 83 3.15 8.94 -3.47
N CYS A 84 3.63 8.08 -4.37
CA CYS A 84 3.06 6.76 -4.61
C CYS A 84 4.15 5.68 -4.77
N LEU A 85 3.94 4.53 -4.13
CA LEU A 85 4.86 3.41 -4.11
C LEU A 85 4.13 2.11 -4.42
N LEU A 86 4.63 1.35 -5.39
CA LEU A 86 4.16 0.00 -5.67
C LEU A 86 5.11 -1.02 -5.04
N ILE A 87 4.55 -1.90 -4.22
CA ILE A 87 5.24 -2.97 -3.53
C ILE A 87 4.76 -4.31 -4.12
N GLU A 88 5.71 -5.07 -4.62
CA GLU A 88 5.49 -6.33 -5.30
C GLU A 88 6.13 -7.49 -4.51
N PRO A 89 5.34 -8.24 -3.75
CA PRO A 89 5.80 -9.48 -3.13
C PRO A 89 5.87 -10.62 -4.13
N ASP A 90 6.56 -11.69 -3.77
CA ASP A 90 6.51 -12.95 -4.54
C ASP A 90 5.25 -13.77 -4.19
N GLU A 91 4.97 -13.87 -2.89
CA GLU A 91 3.77 -14.47 -2.32
C GLU A 91 2.96 -13.40 -1.56
N ASP A 92 1.96 -12.80 -2.22
CA ASP A 92 0.87 -11.97 -1.65
C ASP A 92 0.22 -11.21 -2.82
N MET A 93 -0.76 -10.36 -2.53
CA MET A 93 -1.25 -9.38 -3.50
C MET A 93 -0.30 -8.18 -3.61
N PRO A 94 -0.13 -7.58 -4.80
CA PRO A 94 0.56 -6.31 -4.93
C PRO A 94 -0.09 -5.23 -4.06
N LEU A 95 0.74 -4.38 -3.46
CA LEU A 95 0.31 -3.29 -2.60
C LEU A 95 0.70 -1.95 -3.24
N LEU A 96 -0.28 -1.08 -3.48
CA LEU A 96 -0.05 0.31 -3.88
C LEU A 96 -0.32 1.22 -2.69
N ILE A 97 0.68 1.99 -2.25
CA ILE A 97 0.50 3.09 -1.30
C ILE A 97 0.42 4.38 -2.11
N ALA A 98 -0.67 5.13 -1.96
CA ALA A 98 -0.88 6.40 -2.62
C ALA A 98 -1.20 7.50 -1.59
N ALA A 99 -0.21 8.32 -1.29
CA ALA A 99 -0.39 9.55 -0.51
C ALA A 99 -0.69 10.77 -1.40
N GLY A 100 -0.35 10.69 -2.69
CA GLY A 100 -0.65 11.69 -3.71
C GLY A 100 -1.83 11.33 -4.62
N ALA A 101 -1.79 11.89 -5.84
CA ALA A 101 -2.76 11.55 -6.88
C ALA A 101 -2.55 10.11 -7.37
N VAL A 102 -3.63 9.33 -7.45
CA VAL A 102 -3.57 7.97 -7.99
C VAL A 102 -3.22 8.03 -9.48
N PRO A 103 -2.12 7.40 -9.92
CA PRO A 103 -1.74 7.38 -11.33
C PRO A 103 -2.66 6.47 -12.15
N PRO A 104 -2.61 6.54 -13.50
CA PRO A 104 -3.27 5.56 -14.34
C PRO A 104 -2.81 4.13 -14.02
N LEU A 105 -3.76 3.21 -13.82
CA LEU A 105 -3.49 1.82 -13.43
C LEU A 105 -3.89 0.86 -14.56
N GLY A 106 -3.12 -0.22 -14.70
CA GLY A 106 -3.49 -1.37 -15.53
C GLY A 106 -4.39 -2.36 -14.79
N ARG A 107 -4.79 -3.44 -15.49
CA ARG A 107 -5.67 -4.50 -14.95
C ARG A 107 -5.14 -5.22 -13.71
N TRP A 108 -3.85 -5.12 -13.42
CA TRP A 108 -3.27 -5.71 -12.21
C TRP A 108 -3.89 -5.10 -10.93
N ALA A 109 -4.34 -3.85 -10.99
CA ALA A 109 -4.90 -3.14 -9.84
C ALA A 109 -6.16 -3.82 -9.29
N GLU A 110 -6.94 -4.51 -10.13
CA GLU A 110 -8.11 -5.28 -9.72
C GLU A 110 -7.79 -6.37 -8.68
N LYS A 111 -6.53 -6.84 -8.64
CA LYS A 111 -6.05 -7.85 -7.70
C LYS A 111 -5.21 -7.26 -6.57
N ALA A 112 -5.01 -5.95 -6.56
CA ALA A 112 -4.15 -5.27 -5.61
C ALA A 112 -4.92 -4.89 -4.35
N VAL A 113 -4.15 -4.65 -3.29
CA VAL A 113 -4.57 -3.82 -2.16
C VAL A 113 -4.06 -2.40 -2.42
N VAL A 114 -4.93 -1.41 -2.24
CA VAL A 114 -4.56 0.01 -2.39
C VAL A 114 -4.75 0.72 -1.06
N VAL A 115 -3.68 1.33 -0.54
CA VAL A 115 -3.72 2.22 0.61
C VAL A 115 -3.81 3.65 0.11
N LEU A 116 -4.85 4.38 0.52
CA LEU A 116 -4.94 5.83 0.33
C LEU A 116 -4.57 6.52 1.65
N ALA A 117 -3.48 7.28 1.65
CA ALA A 117 -2.94 7.92 2.86
C ALA A 117 -3.04 9.44 2.80
N GLY A 118 -3.37 10.11 3.91
CA GLY A 118 -3.44 11.56 4.00
C GLY A 118 -4.81 12.15 3.63
N GLN A 119 -4.82 13.23 2.85
CA GLN A 119 -6.00 14.08 2.64
C GLN A 119 -6.80 13.73 1.38
N GLY A 120 -8.04 14.20 1.30
CA GLY A 120 -8.93 14.04 0.15
C GLY A 120 -9.24 12.58 -0.18
N LEU A 121 -9.36 11.71 0.83
CA LEU A 121 -9.56 10.27 0.68
C LEU A 121 -10.83 9.94 -0.10
N ALA A 122 -11.94 10.62 0.18
CA ALA A 122 -13.21 10.40 -0.50
C ALA A 122 -13.12 10.67 -2.02
N ARG A 123 -12.48 11.80 -2.38
CA ARG A 123 -12.25 12.18 -3.77
C ARG A 123 -11.29 11.22 -4.48
N ARG A 124 -10.14 10.91 -3.84
CA ARG A 124 -9.14 10.01 -4.44
C ARG A 124 -9.64 8.58 -4.55
N GLY A 125 -10.40 8.10 -3.57
CA GLY A 125 -11.07 6.80 -3.62
C GLY A 125 -12.11 6.74 -4.73
N THR A 126 -12.88 7.81 -4.94
CA THR A 126 -13.82 7.90 -6.08
C THR A 126 -13.07 7.79 -7.41
N MET A 127 -12.00 8.55 -7.58
CA MET A 127 -11.20 8.49 -8.81
C MET A 127 -10.56 7.11 -9.02
N LEU A 128 -10.12 6.47 -7.93
CA LEU A 128 -9.59 5.12 -7.98
C LEU A 128 -10.64 4.14 -8.50
N VAL A 129 -11.81 4.04 -7.86
CA VAL A 129 -12.85 3.07 -8.25
C VAL A 129 -13.43 3.32 -9.64
N GLU A 130 -13.44 4.56 -10.12
CA GLU A 130 -13.81 4.90 -11.50
C GLU A 130 -12.76 4.43 -12.52
N ALA A 131 -11.48 4.41 -12.14
CA ALA A 131 -10.38 3.97 -13.01
C ALA A 131 -10.14 2.45 -12.94
N ALA A 132 -10.19 1.87 -11.74
CA ALA A 132 -10.02 0.45 -11.47
C ALA A 132 -10.59 0.12 -10.08
N ILE A 133 -11.31 -1.00 -9.96
CA ILE A 133 -11.85 -1.46 -8.68
C ILE A 133 -10.86 -2.47 -8.09
N PRO A 134 -10.02 -2.08 -7.10
CA PRO A 134 -9.08 -3.02 -6.48
C PRO A 134 -9.79 -4.02 -5.58
N ARG A 135 -9.09 -5.05 -5.13
CA ARG A 135 -9.67 -6.04 -4.21
C ARG A 135 -10.02 -5.43 -2.86
N LEU A 136 -9.19 -4.50 -2.38
CA LEU A 136 -9.33 -3.83 -1.11
C LEU A 136 -8.78 -2.41 -1.19
N ILE A 137 -9.51 -1.46 -0.59
CA ILE A 137 -9.05 -0.11 -0.32
C ILE A 137 -8.88 0.04 1.19
N ALA A 138 -7.67 0.37 1.64
CA ALA A 138 -7.35 0.72 3.01
C ALA A 138 -7.15 2.23 3.13
N LEU A 139 -7.82 2.86 4.09
CA LEU A 139 -7.82 4.31 4.28
C LEU A 139 -6.98 4.68 5.50
N ALA A 140 -5.98 5.53 5.30
CA ALA A 140 -5.07 6.02 6.34
C ALA A 140 -5.16 7.54 6.42
N GLY A 141 -6.09 8.07 7.22
CA GLY A 141 -6.33 9.50 7.33
C GLY A 141 -6.92 9.88 8.67
N THR A 142 -7.25 11.16 8.83
CA THR A 142 -7.92 11.66 10.03
C THR A 142 -9.38 11.18 10.06
N ASP A 143 -10.02 11.21 11.22
CA ASP A 143 -11.44 10.84 11.39
C ASP A 143 -12.34 11.58 10.39
N ALA A 144 -12.10 12.87 10.16
CA ALA A 144 -12.86 13.66 9.19
C ALA A 144 -12.71 13.15 7.74
N GLU A 145 -11.50 12.72 7.35
CA GLU A 145 -11.25 12.13 6.03
C GLU A 145 -11.88 10.74 5.90
N LEU A 146 -11.84 9.94 6.97
CA LEU A 146 -12.48 8.64 7.03
C LEU A 146 -14.01 8.77 6.92
N ASP A 147 -14.63 9.63 7.73
CA ASP A 147 -16.08 9.89 7.70
C ASP A 147 -16.55 10.29 6.30
N ALA A 148 -15.83 11.22 5.66
CA ALA A 148 -16.14 11.66 4.30
C ALA A 148 -16.02 10.51 3.29
N ALA A 149 -14.99 9.67 3.41
CA ALA A 149 -14.77 8.54 2.52
C ALA A 149 -15.83 7.43 2.71
N PHE A 150 -16.17 7.07 3.95
CA PHE A 150 -17.21 6.08 4.24
C PHE A 150 -18.61 6.57 3.89
N ALA A 151 -18.86 7.87 3.87
CA ALA A 151 -20.12 8.42 3.34
C ALA A 151 -20.23 8.28 1.81
N GLN A 152 -19.11 8.32 1.07
CA GLN A 152 -19.10 8.44 -0.39
C GLN A 152 -18.78 7.14 -1.14
N LEU A 153 -17.85 6.34 -0.64
CA LEU A 153 -17.28 5.20 -1.37
C LEU A 153 -18.14 3.92 -1.38
N PRO A 154 -18.83 3.51 -0.30
CA PRO A 154 -19.53 2.22 -0.27
C PRO A 154 -20.44 1.91 -1.46
N PRO A 155 -21.26 2.85 -2.00
CA PRO A 155 -22.11 2.54 -3.16
C PRO A 155 -21.34 2.33 -4.48
N LYS A 156 -20.02 2.57 -4.50
CA LYS A 156 -19.17 2.49 -5.70
C LYS A 156 -18.20 1.31 -5.72
N LEU A 157 -18.11 0.54 -4.63
CA LEU A 157 -17.04 -0.45 -4.44
C LEU A 157 -17.17 -1.70 -5.31
N ASP A 158 -18.37 -2.02 -5.81
CA ASP A 158 -18.62 -3.20 -6.68
C ASP A 158 -17.95 -4.51 -6.18
N GLY A 159 -18.04 -4.75 -4.87
CA GLY A 159 -17.44 -5.93 -4.21
C GLY A 159 -16.02 -5.74 -3.68
N ALA A 160 -15.36 -4.60 -3.93
CA ALA A 160 -14.12 -4.23 -3.26
C ALA A 160 -14.33 -4.07 -1.75
N GLY A 161 -13.38 -4.56 -0.96
CA GLY A 161 -13.33 -4.25 0.47
C GLY A 161 -12.98 -2.78 0.72
N LEU A 162 -13.46 -2.24 1.83
CA LEU A 162 -13.08 -0.91 2.33
C LEU A 162 -12.82 -0.99 3.83
N VAL A 163 -11.64 -0.56 4.27
CA VAL A 163 -11.24 -0.57 5.68
C VAL A 163 -10.57 0.74 6.08
N ALA A 164 -10.79 1.18 7.32
CA ALA A 164 -9.99 2.23 7.94
C ALA A 164 -8.78 1.62 8.64
N LEU A 165 -7.64 2.29 8.57
CA LEU A 165 -6.46 1.98 9.37
C LEU A 165 -6.44 2.90 10.58
N GLU A 166 -6.34 2.30 11.77
CA GLU A 166 -6.17 3.01 13.03
C GLU A 166 -4.67 3.14 13.34
N PRO A 167 -4.18 4.30 13.79
CA PRO A 167 -2.77 4.47 14.15
C PRO A 167 -2.29 3.43 15.19
N GLY A 168 -1.21 2.72 14.85
CA GLY A 168 -0.59 1.69 15.69
C GLY A 168 -1.34 0.35 15.72
N LEU A 169 -2.53 0.25 15.11
CA LEU A 169 -3.26 -1.01 15.01
C LEU A 169 -2.85 -1.76 13.75
N ALA A 170 -2.50 -3.03 13.94
CA ALA A 170 -2.13 -3.88 12.83
C ALA A 170 -3.36 -4.60 12.26
N VAL A 171 -3.56 -4.48 10.94
CA VAL A 171 -4.69 -5.03 10.21
C VAL A 171 -4.21 -6.10 9.23
N GLU A 172 -4.82 -7.27 9.25
CA GLU A 172 -4.58 -8.32 8.27
C GLU A 172 -5.51 -8.15 7.07
N VAL A 173 -4.94 -8.33 5.87
CA VAL A 173 -5.59 -8.05 4.58
C VAL A 173 -5.27 -9.12 3.54
#